data_AF-A0AB34Q7U5-F1
#
_entry.id   AF-A0AB34Q7U5-F1
#
_cell.length_a   1.000
_cell.length_b   1.000
_cell.length_c   1.000
_cell.angle_alpha   90.00
_cell.angle_beta   90.00
_cell.angle_gamma   90.00
#
_symmetry.space_group_name_H-M   'P 1'
#
loop_
_entity.id
_entity.type
_entity.pdbx_description
1 polymer ?
#
loop_
_entity_poly.entity_id
_entity_poly.type
_entity_poly.pdbx_seq_one_letter_code
_entity_poly.pdbx_strand_id
1 'polypeptide(L)'
;MPLARARHLWLLLAPAALAAAAWWHVRAQPAGRDADRAVPVAAQVIPVSAATPQPHTATEHGAALQLPHRDAVEAQPDLYRYAQQLQQQVRAGDAQAGWRLSRVYDYCAPYAASPSGYAADSAWIAAQHTPGVAAMHAARQRLAQRCAGFAPIDGLSPRMVAQQRLVAARAGSLAAEAALLALGEPLHASPGYKRALVQRVLASRDPEAYLALAPAMGARASGDDSLQGYVAGDQFAELAWQVAACRLGLDCSAGSTLVTSYCANAGICSRDSAQDFVSFVFDAAVPRQGADRVDEMVDTLVSDPGAQS
;
A
#
# COMPACT_ATOMS: atom_id res chain seq x y z
N MET A 1 27.69 -41.10 -22.67
CA MET A 1 27.33 -39.71 -23.01
C MET A 1 25.88 -39.44 -22.60
N PRO A 2 25.67 -38.68 -21.50
CA PRO A 2 24.65 -37.62 -21.56
C PRO A 2 25.05 -36.42 -20.68
N LEU A 3 25.53 -35.34 -21.29
CA LEU A 3 25.79 -34.05 -20.61
C LEU A 3 25.08 -32.86 -21.29
N ALA A 4 24.22 -33.11 -22.28
CA ALA A 4 23.64 -32.04 -23.10
C ALA A 4 22.28 -31.50 -22.63
N ARG A 5 21.59 -32.14 -21.67
CA ARG A 5 20.23 -31.71 -21.28
C ARG A 5 20.16 -30.63 -20.18
N ALA A 6 21.25 -30.33 -19.48
CA ALA A 6 21.23 -29.38 -18.35
C ALA A 6 21.38 -27.91 -18.76
N ARG A 7 21.92 -27.59 -19.95
CA ARG A 7 22.21 -26.20 -20.38
C ARG A 7 21.00 -25.40 -20.86
N HIS A 8 19.88 -26.06 -21.18
CA HIS A 8 18.69 -25.36 -21.70
C HIS A 8 17.71 -24.89 -20.63
N LEU A 9 17.77 -25.46 -19.41
CA LEU A 9 16.93 -25.03 -18.29
C LEU A 9 17.41 -23.70 -17.65
N TRP A 10 18.70 -23.41 -17.73
CA TRP A 10 19.26 -22.16 -17.18
C TRP A 10 18.96 -20.93 -18.04
N LEU A 11 18.70 -21.12 -19.34
CA LEU A 11 18.40 -20.01 -20.27
C LEU A 11 16.95 -19.49 -20.17
N LEU A 12 16.04 -20.24 -19.53
CA LEU A 12 14.64 -19.84 -19.36
C LEU A 12 14.35 -19.16 -18.01
N LEU A 13 15.22 -19.33 -17.01
CA LEU A 13 15.08 -18.68 -15.69
C LEU A 13 15.73 -17.28 -15.64
N ALA A 14 16.72 -17.02 -16.48
CA ALA A 14 17.39 -15.73 -16.57
C ALA A 14 16.45 -14.55 -16.96
N PRO A 15 15.55 -14.66 -17.97
CA PRO A 15 14.71 -13.52 -18.35
C PRO A 15 13.60 -13.21 -17.32
N ALA A 16 13.08 -14.21 -16.60
CA ALA A 16 12.05 -14.00 -15.58
C ALA A 16 12.59 -13.29 -14.34
N ALA A 17 13.81 -13.63 -13.90
CA ALA A 17 14.48 -12.94 -12.80
C ALA A 17 14.87 -11.50 -13.17
N LEU A 18 15.27 -11.26 -14.42
CA LEU A 18 15.62 -9.92 -14.91
C LEU A 18 14.39 -9.02 -15.08
N ALA A 19 13.23 -9.55 -15.45
CA ALA A 19 11.98 -8.78 -15.52
C ALA A 19 11.47 -8.36 -14.13
N ALA A 20 11.58 -9.22 -13.11
CA ALA A 20 11.23 -8.89 -11.73
C ALA A 20 12.20 -7.86 -11.11
N ALA A 21 13.51 -8.00 -11.36
CA ALA A 21 14.51 -7.03 -10.90
C ALA A 21 14.39 -5.66 -11.59
N ALA A 22 14.05 -5.63 -12.88
CA ALA A 22 13.82 -4.39 -13.62
C ALA A 22 12.59 -3.62 -13.12
N TRP A 23 11.51 -4.31 -12.75
CA TRP A 23 10.31 -3.67 -12.20
C TRP A 23 10.56 -3.08 -10.79
N TRP A 24 11.38 -3.76 -9.98
CA TRP A 24 11.81 -3.26 -8.67
C TRP A 24 12.71 -2.02 -8.81
N HIS A 25 13.61 -1.98 -9.79
CA HIS A 25 14.49 -0.84 -10.04
C HIS A 25 13.75 0.40 -10.56
N VAL A 26 12.73 0.24 -11.41
CA VAL A 26 11.94 1.37 -11.94
C VAL A 26 11.11 2.06 -10.85
N ARG A 27 10.68 1.33 -9.80
CA ARG A 27 10.06 1.93 -8.60
C ARG A 27 11.05 2.46 -7.55
N ALA A 28 12.34 2.13 -7.68
CA ALA A 28 13.36 2.42 -6.69
C ALA A 28 14.31 3.57 -7.10
N GLN A 29 14.16 4.17 -8.27
CA GLN A 29 14.98 5.33 -8.64
C GLN A 29 14.50 6.58 -7.89
N PRO A 30 15.34 7.18 -7.02
CA PRO A 30 15.14 8.55 -6.60
C PRO A 30 15.39 9.45 -7.80
N ALA A 31 14.58 10.49 -7.96
CA ALA A 31 14.84 11.55 -8.93
C ALA A 31 16.26 12.12 -8.68
N GLY A 32 17.18 11.78 -9.57
CA GLY A 32 18.54 12.30 -9.57
C GLY A 32 18.53 13.79 -9.81
N ARG A 33 19.21 14.50 -8.91
CA ARG A 33 19.51 15.93 -8.89
C ARG A 33 19.91 16.49 -10.27
N ASP A 34 19.04 17.34 -10.83
CA ASP A 34 19.48 18.49 -11.62
C ASP A 34 19.43 19.72 -10.71
N ALA A 35 20.50 19.90 -9.94
CA ALA A 35 20.80 21.15 -9.26
C ALA A 35 21.84 21.89 -10.10
N ASP A 36 21.40 22.78 -10.99
CA ASP A 36 22.12 24.00 -11.33
C ASP A 36 21.27 24.97 -12.16
N ARG A 37 20.47 25.79 -11.46
CA ARG A 37 20.28 27.21 -11.79
C ARG A 37 19.57 27.94 -10.66
N ALA A 38 20.33 28.52 -9.74
CA ALA A 38 19.80 29.46 -8.76
C ALA A 38 19.57 30.83 -9.42
N VAL A 39 18.34 31.34 -9.36
CA VAL A 39 18.02 32.76 -9.52
C VAL A 39 17.59 33.25 -8.14
N PRO A 40 18.20 34.32 -7.58
CA PRO A 40 17.87 34.76 -6.24
C PRO A 40 16.59 35.60 -6.25
N VAL A 41 15.59 35.18 -5.48
CA VAL A 41 14.47 36.05 -5.08
C VAL A 41 14.58 36.25 -3.57
N ALA A 42 14.89 37.47 -3.17
CA ALA A 42 14.84 37.90 -1.79
C ALA A 42 13.38 37.97 -1.34
N ALA A 43 13.03 37.28 -0.26
CA ALA A 43 11.75 37.45 0.42
C ALA A 43 11.98 37.56 1.93
N GLN A 44 11.34 38.56 2.49
CA GLN A 44 11.55 39.13 3.82
C GLN A 44 11.12 38.16 4.92
N VAL A 45 11.91 38.13 6.01
CA VAL A 45 11.65 37.30 7.20
C VAL A 45 10.64 38.02 8.09
N ILE A 46 9.46 37.42 8.28
CA ILE A 46 8.55 37.74 9.38
C ILE A 46 8.73 36.64 10.43
N PRO A 47 8.99 36.96 11.72
CA PRO A 47 9.18 35.95 12.75
C PRO A 47 7.83 35.31 13.10
N VAL A 48 7.68 34.01 12.83
CA VAL A 48 6.59 33.19 13.37
C VAL A 48 7.09 32.54 14.66
N SER A 49 6.45 32.88 15.78
CA SER A 49 6.71 32.26 17.08
C SER A 49 6.57 30.74 17.01
N ALA A 50 7.57 30.03 17.53
CA ALA A 50 7.58 28.59 17.67
C ALA A 50 6.47 28.13 18.63
N ALA A 51 5.39 27.58 18.09
CA ALA A 51 4.43 26.80 18.86
C ALA A 51 4.95 25.36 18.96
N THR A 52 5.19 24.90 20.19
CA THR A 52 5.58 23.53 20.51
C THR A 52 4.48 22.55 20.06
N PRO A 53 4.78 21.45 19.35
CA PRO A 53 3.78 20.44 19.01
C PRO A 53 3.27 19.77 20.30
N GLN A 54 1.97 19.86 20.58
CA GLN A 54 1.36 19.08 21.66
C GLN A 54 1.18 17.62 21.22
N PRO A 55 1.42 16.64 22.11
CA PRO A 55 1.19 15.23 21.81
C PRO A 55 -0.32 14.94 21.74
N HIS A 56 -0.81 14.62 20.55
CA HIS A 56 -2.17 14.13 20.30
C HIS A 56 -2.29 12.63 20.67
N THR A 57 -2.06 12.25 21.92
CA THR A 57 -2.00 10.82 22.30
C THR A 57 -3.27 10.25 22.91
N ALA A 58 -4.24 11.09 23.31
CA ALA A 58 -5.40 10.62 24.08
C ALA A 58 -6.66 10.33 23.25
N THR A 59 -6.84 10.96 22.09
CA THR A 59 -8.07 10.87 21.30
C THR A 59 -8.07 9.71 20.29
N GLU A 60 -6.90 9.15 19.98
CA GLU A 60 -6.70 8.15 18.92
C GLU A 60 -7.17 6.74 19.32
N HIS A 61 -6.92 6.32 20.58
CA HIS A 61 -7.27 4.97 21.05
C HIS A 61 -8.78 4.68 21.09
N GLY A 62 -9.62 5.71 21.26
CA GLY A 62 -11.07 5.53 21.38
C GLY A 62 -11.83 5.50 20.05
N ALA A 63 -11.28 6.13 18.99
CA ALA A 63 -11.98 6.29 17.72
C ALA A 63 -11.79 5.09 16.77
N ALA A 64 -10.63 4.44 16.80
CA ALA A 64 -10.31 3.30 15.92
C ALA A 64 -11.14 2.03 16.25
N LEU A 65 -11.56 1.86 17.50
CA LEU A 65 -12.29 0.67 17.95
C LEU A 65 -13.81 0.73 17.67
N GLN A 66 -14.36 1.85 17.16
CA GLN A 66 -15.82 2.08 17.12
C GLN A 66 -16.38 2.69 15.82
N LEU A 67 -15.62 2.77 14.73
CA LEU A 67 -16.23 3.17 13.45
C LEU A 67 -16.88 1.96 12.78
N PRO A 68 -18.20 1.97 12.54
CA PRO A 68 -18.86 0.89 11.83
C PRO A 68 -18.20 0.74 10.45
N HIS A 69 -17.82 -0.50 10.13
CA HIS A 69 -17.21 -0.97 8.86
C HIS A 69 -17.92 -0.51 7.56
N ARG A 70 -19.09 0.14 7.65
CA ARG A 70 -19.85 0.68 6.53
C ARG A 70 -19.21 1.91 5.88
N ASP A 71 -18.35 2.63 6.59
CA ASP A 71 -17.65 3.81 6.07
C ASP A 71 -16.24 3.50 5.51
N ALA A 72 -15.88 2.22 5.42
CA ALA A 72 -14.63 1.75 4.81
C ALA A 72 -14.74 1.76 3.27
N VAL A 73 -13.62 1.97 2.58
CA VAL A 73 -13.55 1.89 1.10
C VAL A 73 -14.11 0.56 0.59
N GLU A 74 -13.90 -0.53 1.33
CA GLU A 74 -14.35 -1.89 0.97
C GLU A 74 -15.87 -1.99 0.78
N ALA A 75 -16.65 -1.31 1.63
CA ALA A 75 -18.10 -1.40 1.62
C ALA A 75 -18.76 -0.62 0.46
N GLN A 76 -17.99 0.19 -0.27
CA GLN A 76 -18.53 1.14 -1.24
C GLN A 76 -18.53 0.58 -2.67
N PRO A 77 -19.71 0.39 -3.29
CA PRO A 77 -19.82 -0.14 -4.65
C PRO A 77 -19.54 0.91 -5.72
N ASP A 78 -19.79 2.20 -5.45
CA ASP A 78 -19.53 3.31 -6.36
C ASP A 78 -18.49 4.24 -5.73
N LEU A 79 -17.24 4.07 -6.13
CA LEU A 79 -16.11 4.82 -5.60
C LEU A 79 -16.03 6.24 -6.17
N TYR A 80 -16.63 6.50 -7.33
CA TYR A 80 -16.69 7.86 -7.88
C TYR A 80 -17.59 8.75 -7.01
N ARG A 81 -18.82 8.28 -6.74
CA ARG A 81 -19.74 9.00 -5.84
C ARG A 81 -19.18 9.10 -4.43
N TYR A 82 -18.56 8.03 -3.94
CA TYR A 82 -17.95 8.06 -2.61
C TYR A 82 -16.80 9.08 -2.53
N ALA A 83 -15.95 9.19 -3.56
CA ALA A 83 -14.91 10.20 -3.61
C ALA A 83 -15.47 11.64 -3.55
N GLN A 84 -16.60 11.91 -4.21
CA GLN A 84 -17.26 13.22 -4.14
C GLN A 84 -17.73 13.55 -2.72
N GLN A 85 -18.25 12.56 -1.98
CA GLN A 85 -18.64 12.73 -0.58
C GLN A 85 -17.43 12.98 0.32
N LEU A 86 -16.36 12.19 0.13
CA LEU A 86 -15.10 12.34 0.87
C LEU A 86 -14.48 13.72 0.64
N GLN A 87 -14.53 14.26 -0.58
CA GLN A 87 -14.04 15.62 -0.87
C GLN A 87 -14.75 16.69 -0.03
N GLN A 88 -16.05 16.53 0.24
CA GLN A 88 -16.79 17.46 1.10
C GLN A 88 -16.31 17.37 2.55
N GLN A 89 -16.07 16.15 3.06
CA GLN A 89 -15.55 15.91 4.40
C GLN A 89 -14.11 16.41 4.57
N VAL A 90 -13.27 16.25 3.54
CA VAL A 90 -11.91 16.80 3.50
C VAL A 90 -11.92 18.32 3.59
N ARG A 91 -12.85 18.99 2.89
CA ARG A 91 -13.03 20.45 3.02
C ARG A 91 -13.47 20.88 4.43
N ALA A 92 -14.14 19.98 5.16
CA ALA A 92 -14.49 20.18 6.56
C ALA A 92 -13.37 19.82 7.56
N GLY A 93 -12.20 19.38 7.06
CA GLY A 93 -11.03 19.06 7.88
C GLY A 93 -10.94 17.61 8.36
N ASP A 94 -11.76 16.70 7.83
CA ASP A 94 -11.70 15.28 8.22
C ASP A 94 -10.45 14.58 7.63
N ALA A 95 -9.50 14.27 8.51
CA ALA A 95 -8.26 13.58 8.17
C ALA A 95 -8.47 12.17 7.63
N GLN A 96 -9.42 11.42 8.21
CA GLN A 96 -9.71 10.05 7.80
C GLN A 96 -10.48 10.00 6.48
N ALA A 97 -11.33 10.98 6.21
CA ALA A 97 -11.88 11.17 4.87
C ALA A 97 -10.77 11.44 3.85
N GLY A 98 -9.77 12.26 4.22
CA GLY A 98 -8.61 12.53 3.38
C GLY A 98 -7.79 11.30 3.06
N TRP A 99 -7.57 10.42 4.04
CA TRP A 99 -6.90 9.14 3.84
C TRP A 99 -7.69 8.21 2.91
N ARG A 100 -8.98 8.00 3.19
CA ARG A 100 -9.87 7.17 2.36
C ARG A 100 -9.97 7.69 0.93
N LEU A 101 -9.98 9.00 0.73
CA LEU A 101 -9.97 9.62 -0.60
C LEU A 101 -8.68 9.27 -1.36
N SER A 102 -7.52 9.29 -0.69
CA SER A 102 -6.27 8.88 -1.31
C SER A 102 -6.27 7.40 -1.72
N ARG A 103 -6.90 6.52 -0.93
CA ARG A 103 -7.06 5.10 -1.27
C ARG A 103 -7.93 4.90 -2.49
N VAL A 104 -9.05 5.63 -2.60
CA VAL A 104 -9.93 5.61 -3.78
C VAL A 104 -9.16 6.04 -5.02
N TYR A 105 -8.41 7.15 -4.93
CA TYR A 105 -7.62 7.64 -6.05
C TYR A 105 -6.54 6.66 -6.49
N ASP A 106 -5.81 6.06 -5.56
CA ASP A 106 -4.79 5.06 -5.85
C ASP A 106 -5.39 3.81 -6.52
N TYR A 107 -6.51 3.31 -5.98
CA TYR A 107 -7.21 2.15 -6.51
C TYR A 107 -7.76 2.38 -7.93
N CYS A 108 -8.37 3.54 -8.17
CA CYS A 108 -9.03 3.85 -9.44
C CYS A 108 -8.12 4.46 -10.51
N ALA A 109 -6.90 4.90 -10.19
CA ALA A 109 -6.01 5.57 -11.14
C ALA A 109 -5.77 4.79 -12.44
N PRO A 110 -5.52 3.46 -12.44
CA PRO A 110 -5.30 2.71 -13.68
C PRO A 110 -6.52 2.70 -14.62
N TYR A 111 -7.73 2.68 -14.08
CA TYR A 111 -8.97 2.78 -14.86
C TYR A 111 -9.19 4.21 -15.37
N ALA A 112 -9.05 5.20 -14.48
CA ALA A 112 -9.31 6.60 -14.76
C ALA A 112 -8.41 7.16 -15.88
N ALA A 113 -7.17 6.66 -15.99
CA ALA A 113 -6.23 7.07 -17.02
C ALA A 113 -6.74 6.84 -18.45
N SER A 114 -7.50 5.75 -18.69
CA SER A 114 -8.15 5.46 -19.96
C SER A 114 -9.23 4.39 -19.78
N PRO A 115 -10.51 4.77 -19.54
CA PRO A 115 -11.58 3.78 -19.37
C PRO A 115 -11.78 2.88 -20.60
N SER A 116 -11.65 3.44 -21.81
CA SER A 116 -11.77 2.67 -23.06
C SER A 116 -10.58 1.74 -23.29
N GLY A 117 -9.36 2.19 -23.00
CA GLY A 117 -8.17 1.35 -23.04
C GLY A 117 -8.25 0.22 -22.02
N TYR A 118 -8.67 0.53 -20.79
CA TYR A 118 -8.86 -0.45 -19.74
C TYR A 118 -9.87 -1.54 -20.13
N ALA A 119 -10.97 -1.16 -20.79
CA ALA A 119 -11.98 -2.08 -21.32
C ALA A 119 -11.42 -2.96 -22.45
N ALA A 120 -10.66 -2.38 -23.39
CA ALA A 120 -10.02 -3.11 -24.48
C ALA A 120 -9.01 -4.14 -23.95
N ASP A 121 -8.16 -3.75 -23.01
CA ASP A 121 -7.21 -4.65 -22.34
C ASP A 121 -7.94 -5.78 -21.60
N SER A 122 -9.04 -5.46 -20.92
CA SER A 122 -9.83 -6.45 -20.19
C SER A 122 -10.48 -7.46 -21.13
N ALA A 123 -10.96 -7.03 -22.30
CA ALA A 123 -11.49 -7.91 -23.33
C ALA A 123 -10.40 -8.79 -23.94
N TRP A 124 -9.20 -8.23 -24.18
CA TRP A 124 -8.05 -9.01 -24.65
C TRP A 124 -7.62 -10.07 -23.63
N ILE A 125 -7.57 -9.73 -22.33
CA ILE A 125 -7.30 -10.67 -21.24
C ILE A 125 -8.36 -11.78 -21.24
N ALA A 126 -9.64 -11.45 -21.32
CA ALA A 126 -10.73 -12.42 -21.32
C ALA A 126 -10.66 -13.44 -22.47
N ALA A 127 -10.07 -13.05 -23.61
CA ALA A 127 -9.87 -13.94 -24.75
C ALA A 127 -8.69 -14.93 -24.57
N GLN A 128 -7.85 -14.76 -23.54
CA GLN A 128 -6.73 -15.66 -23.26
C GLN A 128 -7.18 -16.93 -22.52
N HIS A 129 -6.56 -18.07 -22.83
CA HIS A 129 -6.91 -19.38 -22.26
C HIS A 129 -5.83 -19.89 -21.28
N THR A 130 -5.29 -18.99 -20.45
CA THR A 130 -4.18 -19.29 -19.52
C THR A 130 -4.67 -19.30 -18.07
N PRO A 131 -4.08 -20.13 -17.17
CA PRO A 131 -4.42 -20.11 -15.75
C PRO A 131 -4.25 -18.70 -15.13
N GLY A 132 -5.16 -18.32 -14.23
CA GLY A 132 -5.16 -17.01 -13.56
C GLY A 132 -5.81 -15.86 -14.35
N VAL A 133 -6.03 -16.03 -15.67
CA VAL A 133 -6.72 -15.04 -16.51
C VAL A 133 -8.14 -14.76 -16.05
N ALA A 134 -8.88 -15.78 -15.63
CA ALA A 134 -10.25 -15.61 -15.12
C ALA A 134 -10.29 -14.74 -13.85
N ALA A 135 -9.34 -14.96 -12.93
CA ALA A 135 -9.22 -14.15 -11.72
C ALA A 135 -8.83 -12.70 -12.07
N MET A 136 -7.89 -12.51 -13.00
CA MET A 136 -7.50 -11.18 -13.49
C MET A 136 -8.68 -10.43 -14.13
N HIS A 137 -9.41 -11.09 -15.02
CA HIS A 137 -10.57 -10.51 -15.66
C HIS A 137 -11.64 -10.12 -14.62
N ALA A 138 -11.96 -11.01 -13.67
CA ALA A 138 -12.93 -10.72 -12.61
C ALA A 138 -12.48 -9.53 -11.72
N ALA A 139 -11.20 -9.47 -11.35
CA ALA A 139 -10.63 -8.34 -10.60
C ALA A 139 -10.75 -7.03 -11.38
N ARG A 140 -10.40 -7.03 -12.67
CA ARG A 140 -10.52 -5.86 -13.54
C ARG A 140 -11.98 -5.42 -13.74
N GLN A 141 -12.91 -6.36 -13.87
CA GLN A 141 -14.34 -6.06 -13.94
C GLN A 141 -14.84 -5.38 -12.66
N ARG A 142 -14.47 -5.90 -11.48
CA ARG A 142 -14.82 -5.27 -10.20
C ARG A 142 -14.25 -3.86 -10.09
N LEU A 143 -12.99 -3.66 -10.46
CA LEU A 143 -12.36 -2.34 -10.45
C LEU A 143 -13.09 -1.37 -11.39
N ALA A 144 -13.35 -1.78 -12.63
CA ALA A 144 -14.05 -0.95 -13.62
C ALA A 144 -15.48 -0.60 -13.18
N GLN A 145 -16.22 -1.55 -12.60
CA GLN A 145 -17.56 -1.29 -12.07
C GLN A 145 -17.54 -0.27 -10.93
N ARG A 146 -16.60 -0.43 -9.99
CA ARG A 146 -16.51 0.44 -8.81
C ARG A 146 -15.98 1.83 -9.13
N CYS A 147 -15.08 1.94 -10.10
CA CYS A 147 -14.47 3.20 -10.52
C CYS A 147 -15.22 3.90 -11.66
N ALA A 148 -16.35 3.34 -12.12
CA ALA A 148 -17.16 3.94 -13.16
C ALA A 148 -17.56 5.39 -12.78
N GLY A 149 -17.35 6.33 -13.70
CA GLY A 149 -17.54 7.75 -13.46
C GLY A 149 -16.23 8.54 -13.45
N PHE A 150 -15.11 7.91 -13.06
CA PHE A 150 -13.80 8.50 -13.27
C PHE A 150 -13.41 8.51 -14.76
N ALA A 151 -12.73 9.57 -15.17
CA ALA A 151 -12.27 9.83 -16.52
C ALA A 151 -10.87 10.48 -16.52
N PRO A 152 -10.19 10.56 -17.67
CA PRO A 152 -8.84 11.13 -17.72
C PRO A 152 -8.75 12.58 -17.20
N ILE A 153 -9.84 13.33 -17.32
CA ILE A 153 -9.94 14.72 -16.83
C ILE A 153 -9.85 14.84 -15.31
N ASP A 154 -10.13 13.77 -14.55
CA ASP A 154 -10.00 13.77 -13.10
C ASP A 154 -8.54 13.77 -12.64
N GLY A 155 -7.59 13.46 -13.54
CA GLY A 155 -6.15 13.63 -13.29
C GLY A 155 -5.58 12.74 -12.18
N LEU A 156 -6.23 11.60 -11.89
CA LEU A 156 -5.76 10.66 -10.87
C LEU A 156 -4.33 10.20 -11.19
N SER A 157 -3.40 10.51 -10.30
CA SER A 157 -1.98 10.26 -10.51
C SER A 157 -1.28 9.94 -9.19
N PRO A 158 -0.11 9.25 -9.22
CA PRO A 158 0.67 8.99 -8.01
C PRO A 158 0.99 10.27 -7.22
N ARG A 159 1.26 11.38 -7.92
CA ARG A 159 1.50 12.69 -7.30
C ARG A 159 0.26 13.22 -6.56
N MET A 160 -0.92 13.09 -7.16
CA MET A 160 -2.17 13.49 -6.52
C MET A 160 -2.46 12.63 -5.28
N VAL A 161 -2.22 11.32 -5.35
CA VAL A 161 -2.33 10.41 -4.21
C VAL A 161 -1.37 10.81 -3.08
N ALA A 162 -0.09 11.05 -3.39
CA ALA A 162 0.91 11.48 -2.40
C ALA A 162 0.53 12.82 -1.75
N GLN A 163 0.09 13.80 -2.54
CA GLN A 163 -0.38 15.09 -2.03
C GLN A 163 -1.57 14.96 -1.10
N GLN A 164 -2.54 14.09 -1.44
CA GLN A 164 -3.70 13.84 -0.60
C GLN A 164 -3.32 13.13 0.71
N ARG A 165 -2.38 12.17 0.66
CA ARG A 165 -1.82 11.52 1.85
C ARG A 165 -1.08 12.51 2.75
N LEU A 166 -0.33 13.45 2.18
CA LEU A 166 0.34 14.52 2.94
C LEU A 166 -0.66 15.40 3.68
N VAL A 167 -1.75 15.80 3.03
CA VAL A 167 -2.82 16.58 3.67
C VAL A 167 -3.47 15.78 4.81
N ALA A 168 -3.82 14.52 4.57
CA ALA A 168 -4.43 13.65 5.58
C ALA A 168 -3.49 13.39 6.78
N ALA A 169 -2.20 13.16 6.53
CA ALA A 169 -1.21 12.93 7.58
C ALA A 169 -1.02 14.17 8.46
N ARG A 170 -0.92 15.36 7.85
CA ARG A 170 -0.85 16.63 8.60
C ARG A 170 -2.12 16.95 9.40
N ALA A 171 -3.26 16.43 8.96
CA ALA A 171 -4.53 16.53 9.67
C ALA A 171 -4.70 15.44 10.75
N GLY A 172 -3.75 14.51 10.91
CA GLY A 172 -3.74 13.51 11.98
C GLY A 172 -4.14 12.09 11.57
N SER A 173 -4.14 11.75 10.27
CA SER A 173 -4.34 10.35 9.86
C SER A 173 -3.03 9.55 9.97
N LEU A 174 -2.98 8.63 10.95
CA LEU A 174 -1.85 7.73 11.18
C LEU A 174 -1.56 6.83 9.96
N ALA A 175 -2.59 6.27 9.34
CA ALA A 175 -2.43 5.44 8.14
C ALA A 175 -1.86 6.25 6.95
N ALA A 176 -2.26 7.51 6.80
CA ALA A 176 -1.68 8.38 5.77
C ALA A 176 -0.20 8.71 6.07
N GLU A 177 0.14 8.94 7.33
CA GLU A 177 1.52 9.17 7.77
C GLU A 177 2.41 7.94 7.52
N ALA A 178 1.91 6.74 7.82
CA ALA A 178 2.55 5.47 7.51
C ALA A 178 2.75 5.27 6.00
N ALA A 179 1.73 5.59 5.19
CA ALA A 179 1.82 5.49 3.74
C ALA A 179 2.87 6.45 3.15
N LEU A 180 3.07 7.63 3.73
CA LEU A 180 4.13 8.56 3.30
C LEU A 180 5.53 8.00 3.59
N LEU A 181 5.71 7.35 4.75
CA LEU A 181 6.94 6.63 5.03
C LEU A 181 7.18 5.51 4.00
N ALA A 182 6.15 4.74 3.66
CA ALA A 182 6.22 3.70 2.62
C ALA A 182 6.53 4.24 1.22
N LEU A 183 6.11 5.48 0.92
CA LEU A 183 6.48 6.19 -0.31
C LEU A 183 7.91 6.76 -0.29
N GLY A 184 8.59 6.74 0.87
CA GLY A 184 9.91 7.37 1.03
C GLY A 184 9.85 8.89 1.24
N GLU A 185 8.68 9.44 1.53
CA GLU A 185 8.42 10.86 1.76
C GLU A 185 7.84 11.12 3.16
N PRO A 186 8.49 10.65 4.25
CA PRO A 186 7.95 10.82 5.61
C PRO A 186 7.84 12.30 5.98
N LEU A 187 6.94 12.66 6.92
CA LEU A 187 6.82 14.05 7.38
C LEU A 187 8.13 14.58 7.98
N HIS A 188 8.91 13.69 8.61
CA HIS A 188 10.26 13.96 9.07
C HIS A 188 11.20 12.82 8.68
N ALA A 189 12.41 13.16 8.23
CA ALA A 189 13.40 12.17 7.81
C ALA A 189 14.25 11.60 8.96
N SER A 190 14.01 12.01 10.22
CA SER A 190 14.87 11.61 11.33
C SER A 190 14.66 10.13 11.71
N PRO A 191 15.74 9.40 12.07
CA PRO A 191 15.64 8.03 12.58
C PRO A 191 14.65 7.89 13.75
N GLY A 192 14.69 8.84 14.69
CA GLY A 192 13.80 8.87 15.85
C GLY A 192 12.33 9.02 15.46
N TYR A 193 12.02 9.83 14.45
CA TYR A 193 10.65 9.96 13.95
C TYR A 193 10.16 8.66 13.31
N LYS A 194 10.99 8.01 12.47
CA LYS A 194 10.62 6.74 11.84
C LYS A 194 10.28 5.68 12.88
N ARG A 195 11.15 5.51 13.88
CA ARG A 195 10.93 4.58 15.00
C ARG A 195 9.64 4.90 15.77
N ALA A 196 9.42 6.17 16.10
CA ALA A 196 8.22 6.60 16.80
C ALA A 196 6.95 6.36 15.99
N LEU A 197 6.98 6.54 14.66
CA LEU A 197 5.85 6.23 13.78
C LEU A 197 5.51 4.73 13.81
N VAL A 198 6.51 3.85 13.67
CA VAL A 198 6.29 2.39 13.77
C VAL A 198 5.68 2.01 15.12
N GLN A 199 6.16 2.59 16.22
CA GLN A 199 5.59 2.36 17.55
C GLN A 199 4.13 2.79 17.66
N ARG A 200 3.75 3.95 17.10
CA ARG A 200 2.35 4.40 17.08
C ARG A 200 1.48 3.48 16.25
N VAL A 201 1.95 3.01 15.08
CA VAL A 201 1.22 2.04 14.25
C VAL A 201 0.95 0.76 15.04
N LEU A 202 1.98 0.17 15.66
CA LEU A 202 1.82 -1.03 16.48
C LEU A 202 0.84 -0.81 17.65
N ALA A 203 0.97 0.30 18.37
CA ALA A 203 0.10 0.62 19.51
C ALA A 203 -1.36 0.85 19.10
N SER A 204 -1.60 1.43 17.92
CA SER A 204 -2.95 1.75 17.44
C SER A 204 -3.80 0.52 17.14
N ARG A 205 -3.16 -0.61 16.80
CA ARG A 205 -3.82 -1.81 16.25
C ARG A 205 -4.71 -1.53 15.03
N ASP A 206 -4.51 -0.39 14.34
CA ASP A 206 -5.30 0.00 13.18
C ASP A 206 -4.88 -0.84 11.95
N PRO A 207 -5.77 -1.71 11.42
CA PRO A 207 -5.45 -2.54 10.27
C PRO A 207 -5.07 -1.73 9.03
N GLU A 208 -5.64 -0.53 8.82
CA GLU A 208 -5.27 0.31 7.67
C GLU A 208 -3.86 0.90 7.83
N ALA A 209 -3.47 1.26 9.05
CA ALA A 209 -2.12 1.77 9.33
C ALA A 209 -1.06 0.67 9.18
N TYR A 210 -1.34 -0.55 9.62
CA TYR A 210 -0.48 -1.72 9.40
C TYR A 210 -0.26 -1.97 7.91
N LEU A 211 -1.34 -2.02 7.12
CA LEU A 211 -1.26 -2.22 5.68
C LEU A 211 -0.49 -1.07 4.99
N ALA A 212 -0.76 0.18 5.37
CA ALA A 212 -0.11 1.35 4.80
C ALA A 212 1.41 1.39 5.06
N LEU A 213 1.84 0.92 6.23
CA LEU A 213 3.23 0.86 6.63
C LEU A 213 4.00 -0.28 5.95
N ALA A 214 3.32 -1.38 5.60
CA ALA A 214 3.94 -2.64 5.17
C ALA A 214 5.06 -2.50 4.12
N PRO A 215 4.93 -1.70 3.03
CA PRO A 215 5.99 -1.59 2.02
C PRO A 215 7.28 -0.92 2.54
N ALA A 216 7.18 -0.08 3.57
CA ALA A 216 8.34 0.50 4.24
C ALA A 216 9.08 -0.53 5.12
N MET A 217 8.41 -1.58 5.56
CA MET A 217 8.95 -2.58 6.48
C MET A 217 9.56 -3.79 5.76
N GLY A 218 9.30 -3.98 4.48
CA GLY A 218 9.90 -5.04 3.67
C GLY A 218 11.41 -4.87 3.43
N ALA A 219 11.89 -5.41 2.32
CA ALA A 219 13.32 -5.39 1.96
C ALA A 219 13.94 -3.97 1.92
N ARG A 220 13.14 -2.91 1.70
CA ARG A 220 13.60 -1.50 1.69
C ARG A 220 14.13 -1.04 3.05
N ALA A 221 13.71 -1.67 4.14
CA ALA A 221 14.19 -1.39 5.50
C ALA A 221 15.50 -2.12 5.84
N SER A 222 16.04 -2.95 4.93
CA SER A 222 17.26 -3.69 5.20
C SER A 222 18.44 -2.74 5.43
N GLY A 223 19.13 -2.90 6.56
CA GLY A 223 20.23 -2.02 6.99
C GLY A 223 19.80 -0.67 7.58
N ASP A 224 18.51 -0.46 7.86
CA ASP A 224 18.04 0.71 8.57
C ASP A 224 18.08 0.50 10.10
N ASP A 225 19.13 1.02 10.73
CA ASP A 225 19.33 0.93 12.18
C ASP A 225 18.16 1.48 13.00
N SER A 226 17.38 2.42 12.46
CA SER A 226 16.21 2.97 13.17
C SER A 226 15.09 1.94 13.36
N LEU A 227 15.08 0.89 12.53
CA LEU A 227 14.09 -0.18 12.52
C LEU A 227 14.61 -1.47 13.17
N GLN A 228 15.80 -1.44 13.78
CA GLN A 228 16.35 -2.59 14.50
C GLN A 228 15.40 -3.00 15.65
N GLY A 229 15.13 -4.31 15.72
CA GLY A 229 14.23 -4.92 16.70
C GLY A 229 12.75 -4.96 16.30
N TYR A 230 12.38 -4.42 15.14
CA TYR A 230 11.05 -4.61 14.55
C TYR A 230 11.06 -5.73 13.52
N VAL A 231 9.86 -6.23 13.17
CA VAL A 231 9.66 -7.04 11.97
C VAL A 231 9.88 -6.15 10.74
N ALA A 232 11.13 -6.04 10.31
CA ALA A 232 11.55 -5.11 9.26
C ALA A 232 12.78 -5.61 8.51
N GLY A 233 12.96 -5.16 7.26
CA GLY A 233 14.20 -5.36 6.50
C GLY A 233 14.41 -6.76 5.94
N ASP A 234 13.39 -7.62 6.10
CA ASP A 234 13.36 -8.98 5.59
C ASP A 234 12.41 -9.10 4.39
N GLN A 235 12.70 -10.04 3.49
CA GLN A 235 11.88 -10.33 2.31
C GLN A 235 10.43 -10.72 2.64
N PHE A 236 10.19 -11.24 3.85
CA PHE A 236 8.86 -11.63 4.33
C PHE A 236 8.18 -10.57 5.20
N ALA A 237 8.91 -9.55 5.66
CA ALA A 237 8.38 -8.57 6.60
C ALA A 237 7.17 -7.82 6.03
N GLU A 238 7.23 -7.34 4.79
CA GLU A 238 6.08 -6.68 4.14
C GLU A 238 4.83 -7.58 4.12
N LEU A 239 4.99 -8.85 3.75
CA LEU A 239 3.88 -9.82 3.76
C LEU A 239 3.36 -10.06 5.18
N ALA A 240 4.24 -10.18 6.17
CA ALA A 240 3.84 -10.35 7.56
C ALA A 240 3.01 -9.14 8.07
N TRP A 241 3.39 -7.90 7.73
CA TRP A 241 2.59 -6.71 8.05
C TRP A 241 1.22 -6.71 7.38
N GLN A 242 1.14 -7.15 6.11
CA GLN A 242 -0.13 -7.27 5.39
C GLN A 242 -1.03 -8.34 5.98
N VAL A 243 -0.49 -9.51 6.32
CA VAL A 243 -1.24 -10.59 6.98
C VAL A 243 -1.66 -10.17 8.40
N ALA A 244 -0.81 -9.46 9.13
CA ALA A 244 -1.17 -8.90 10.43
C ALA A 244 -2.35 -7.91 10.32
N ALA A 245 -2.37 -7.04 9.29
CA ALA A 245 -3.52 -6.18 9.02
C ALA A 245 -4.82 -6.98 8.80
N CYS A 246 -4.77 -8.09 8.05
CA CYS A 246 -5.90 -9.01 7.90
C CYS A 246 -6.37 -9.59 9.23
N ARG A 247 -5.45 -10.07 10.07
CA ARG A 247 -5.77 -10.61 11.40
C ARG A 247 -6.35 -9.54 12.35
N LEU A 248 -6.02 -8.27 12.14
CA LEU A 248 -6.57 -7.11 12.87
C LEU A 248 -7.92 -6.61 12.31
N GLY A 249 -8.51 -7.30 11.34
CA GLY A 249 -9.85 -7.01 10.83
C GLY A 249 -9.91 -6.23 9.52
N LEU A 250 -8.81 -6.12 8.79
CA LEU A 250 -8.88 -5.68 7.38
C LEU A 250 -9.63 -6.72 6.55
N ASP A 251 -10.53 -6.28 5.65
CA ASP A 251 -11.08 -7.20 4.65
C ASP A 251 -9.99 -7.66 3.68
N CYS A 252 -9.66 -8.94 3.80
CA CYS A 252 -8.68 -9.62 2.97
C CYS A 252 -9.30 -10.73 2.12
N SER A 253 -10.64 -10.74 1.99
CA SER A 253 -11.36 -11.70 1.15
C SER A 253 -10.97 -11.57 -0.32
N ALA A 254 -11.31 -12.58 -1.13
CA ALA A 254 -11.04 -12.59 -2.58
C ALA A 254 -11.64 -11.40 -3.34
N GLY A 255 -12.71 -10.81 -2.80
CA GLY A 255 -13.38 -9.63 -3.35
C GLY A 255 -12.83 -8.29 -2.87
N SER A 256 -11.97 -8.29 -1.85
CA SER A 256 -11.43 -7.07 -1.23
C SER A 256 -10.68 -6.18 -2.22
N THR A 257 -10.56 -4.90 -1.88
CA THR A 257 -9.77 -3.91 -2.62
C THR A 257 -8.29 -4.32 -2.65
N LEU A 258 -7.77 -4.93 -1.57
CA LEU A 258 -6.39 -5.42 -1.50
C LEU A 258 -6.12 -6.50 -2.56
N VAL A 259 -6.90 -7.60 -2.53
CA VAL A 259 -6.75 -8.71 -3.48
C VAL A 259 -7.02 -8.25 -4.91
N THR A 260 -8.04 -7.41 -5.10
CA THR A 260 -8.37 -6.87 -6.42
C THR A 260 -7.23 -5.99 -6.97
N SER A 261 -6.57 -5.19 -6.13
CA SER A 261 -5.42 -4.37 -6.55
C SER A 261 -4.20 -5.21 -6.93
N TYR A 262 -3.87 -6.22 -6.13
CA TYR A 262 -2.77 -7.15 -6.43
C TYR A 262 -2.95 -7.77 -7.80
N CYS A 263 -4.16 -8.22 -8.11
CA CYS A 263 -4.44 -8.91 -9.36
C CYS A 263 -4.63 -7.95 -10.55
N ALA A 264 -5.49 -6.95 -10.44
CA ALA A 264 -5.83 -6.05 -11.55
C ALA A 264 -4.72 -5.05 -11.88
N ASN A 265 -3.95 -4.59 -10.88
CA ASN A 265 -2.95 -3.53 -11.05
C ASN A 265 -1.51 -4.05 -11.03
N ALA A 266 -1.21 -5.12 -10.27
CA ALA A 266 0.13 -5.71 -10.21
C ALA A 266 0.27 -7.03 -10.98
N GLY A 267 -0.82 -7.59 -11.50
CA GLY A 267 -0.79 -8.87 -12.23
C GLY A 267 -0.59 -10.11 -11.34
N ILE A 268 -0.65 -9.93 -10.02
CA ILE A 268 -0.43 -10.98 -9.03
C ILE A 268 -1.81 -11.55 -8.64
N CYS A 269 -2.22 -12.60 -9.33
CA CYS A 269 -3.54 -13.20 -9.17
C CYS A 269 -3.42 -14.60 -8.54
N SER A 270 -4.33 -14.92 -7.63
CA SER A 270 -4.50 -16.32 -7.22
C SER A 270 -4.99 -17.16 -8.40
N ARG A 271 -4.57 -18.43 -8.41
CA ARG A 271 -5.13 -19.45 -9.31
C ARG A 271 -6.55 -19.81 -8.94
N ASP A 272 -6.90 -19.70 -7.66
CA ASP A 272 -8.25 -19.89 -7.13
C ASP A 272 -8.87 -18.52 -6.85
N SER A 273 -9.90 -18.16 -7.62
CA SER A 273 -10.57 -16.86 -7.50
C SER A 273 -11.38 -16.70 -6.22
N ALA A 274 -11.61 -17.77 -5.44
CA ALA A 274 -12.27 -17.71 -4.14
C ALA A 274 -11.28 -17.52 -2.98
N GLN A 275 -9.98 -17.61 -3.25
CA GLN A 275 -8.95 -17.57 -2.23
C GLN A 275 -8.78 -16.16 -1.64
N ASP A 276 -8.76 -16.08 -0.30
CA ASP A 276 -8.39 -14.85 0.41
C ASP A 276 -6.89 -14.54 0.31
N PHE A 277 -6.51 -13.33 0.71
CA PHE A 277 -5.13 -12.88 0.66
C PHE A 277 -4.17 -13.74 1.49
N VAL A 278 -4.57 -14.11 2.71
CA VAL A 278 -3.69 -14.84 3.64
C VAL A 278 -3.36 -16.21 3.07
N SER A 279 -4.37 -16.95 2.62
CA SER A 279 -4.21 -18.25 1.97
C SER A 279 -3.34 -18.13 0.71
N PHE A 280 -3.56 -17.09 -0.10
CA PHE A 280 -2.73 -16.83 -1.28
C PHE A 280 -1.25 -16.60 -0.94
N VAL A 281 -0.97 -15.84 0.12
CA VAL A 281 0.42 -15.58 0.55
C VAL A 281 1.14 -16.87 0.89
N PHE A 282 0.53 -17.76 1.66
CA PHE A 282 1.16 -19.03 2.06
C PHE A 282 1.24 -20.06 0.92
N ASP A 283 0.33 -20.01 -0.05
CA ASP A 283 0.33 -20.94 -1.19
C ASP A 283 1.27 -20.53 -2.33
N ALA A 284 1.44 -19.23 -2.56
CA ALA A 284 2.08 -18.70 -3.77
C ALA A 284 3.29 -17.80 -3.52
N ALA A 285 3.30 -17.04 -2.42
CA ALA A 285 4.35 -16.03 -2.17
C ALA A 285 5.44 -16.53 -1.22
N VAL A 286 5.08 -17.41 -0.28
CA VAL A 286 5.98 -17.89 0.77
C VAL A 286 6.38 -19.35 0.47
N PRO A 287 7.68 -19.66 0.29
CA PRO A 287 8.13 -21.04 0.23
C PRO A 287 7.74 -21.77 1.51
N ARG A 288 7.47 -23.08 1.47
CA ARG A 288 7.11 -23.87 2.67
C ARG A 288 8.05 -23.66 3.86
N GLN A 289 9.34 -23.45 3.58
CA GLN A 289 10.38 -23.26 4.61
C GLN A 289 10.36 -21.86 5.25
N GLY A 290 9.65 -20.90 4.64
CA GLY A 290 9.44 -19.56 5.17
C GLY A 290 8.07 -19.35 5.82
N ALA A 291 7.17 -20.34 5.75
CA ALA A 291 5.81 -20.22 6.30
C ALA A 291 5.85 -20.01 7.82
N ASP A 292 6.57 -20.87 8.55
CA ASP A 292 6.74 -20.76 10.01
C ASP A 292 7.33 -19.40 10.41
N ARG A 293 8.26 -18.87 9.60
CA ARG A 293 8.88 -17.57 9.84
C ARG A 293 7.89 -16.42 9.64
N VAL A 294 7.03 -16.49 8.63
CA VAL A 294 5.97 -15.50 8.42
C VAL A 294 4.98 -15.57 9.58
N ASP A 295 4.58 -16.76 10.01
CA ASP A 295 3.67 -16.92 11.16
C ASP A 295 4.26 -16.34 12.44
N GLU A 296 5.52 -16.60 12.76
CA GLU A 296 6.21 -16.01 13.91
C GLU A 296 6.24 -14.47 13.85
N MET A 297 6.53 -13.91 12.67
CA MET A 297 6.52 -12.47 12.44
C MET A 297 5.12 -11.88 12.65
N VAL A 298 4.09 -12.53 12.10
CA VAL A 298 2.70 -12.08 12.25
C VAL A 298 2.28 -12.16 13.71
N ASP A 299 2.59 -13.25 14.41
CA ASP A 299 2.29 -13.43 15.82
C ASP A 299 2.97 -12.35 16.67
N THR A 300 4.21 -12.00 16.37
CA THR A 300 4.90 -10.86 16.99
C THR A 300 4.17 -9.53 16.76
N LEU A 301 3.64 -9.32 15.54
CA LEU A 301 2.94 -8.09 15.17
C LEU A 301 1.53 -7.96 15.77
N VAL A 302 0.85 -9.08 16.04
CA VAL A 302 -0.52 -9.11 16.56
C VAL A 302 -0.60 -9.45 18.05
N SER A 303 0.49 -9.89 18.68
CA SER A 303 0.54 -10.06 20.14
C SER A 303 0.52 -8.72 20.86
N ASP A 304 -0.11 -8.67 22.03
CA ASP A 304 -0.13 -7.44 22.83
C ASP A 304 1.27 -7.08 23.34
N PRO A 305 1.71 -5.81 23.19
CA PRO A 305 2.99 -5.33 23.73
C PRO A 305 3.14 -5.52 25.25
N GLY A 306 2.05 -5.80 25.98
CA GLY A 306 2.03 -5.99 27.43
C GLY A 306 2.26 -7.43 27.92
N ALA A 307 2.43 -8.41 27.03
CA ALA A 307 2.58 -9.82 27.42
C ALA A 307 4.04 -10.26 27.67
N GLN A 308 5.02 -9.36 27.54
CA GLN A 308 6.42 -9.62 27.87
C GLN A 308 6.82 -8.77 29.07
N SER A 309 6.52 -9.28 30.27
CA SER A 309 7.08 -8.84 31.56
C SER A 309 8.14 -9.83 32.02
#